data_AF-A0A8S3E202-F1
#
_entry.id   AF-A0A8S3E202-F1
#
_cell.length_a   1.000
_cell.length_b   1.000
_cell.length_c   1.000
_cell.angle_alpha   90.00
_cell.angle_beta   90.00
_cell.angle_gamma   90.00
#
_symmetry.space_group_name_H-M   'P 1'
#
loop_
_entity.id
_entity.type
_entity.pdbx_description
1 polymer ?
#
loop_
_entity_poly.entity_id
_entity_poly.type
_entity_poly.pdbx_seq_one_letter_code
_entity_poly.pdbx_strand_id
1 'polypeptide(L)' 'HDIHFPWIGFFTTKTVRAGTELCWDYNYTVGEIAGRRMDCNCGSSECRRRVL' A
#
# COMPACT_ATOMS: atom_id res chain seq x y z
N HIS A 1 19.38 12.17 -16.37
CA HIS A 1 18.36 11.61 -15.47
C HIS A 1 18.52 10.11 -15.54
N ASP A 2 18.92 9.45 -14.45
CA ASP A 2 19.14 7.99 -14.41
C ASP A 2 17.85 7.31 -13.95
N ILE A 3 17.30 6.45 -14.80
CA ILE A 3 16.02 5.77 -14.57
C ILE A 3 16.10 4.75 -13.42
N HIS A 4 17.29 4.31 -13.04
CA HIS A 4 17.49 3.38 -11.93
C HIS A 4 17.34 4.07 -10.57
N PHE A 5 17.33 5.42 -10.53
CA PHE A 5 17.19 6.21 -9.32
C PHE A 5 16.03 7.20 -9.45
N PRO A 6 14.78 6.69 -9.55
CA PRO A 6 13.62 7.54 -9.69
C PRO A 6 13.34 8.31 -8.40
N TRP A 7 12.82 9.51 -8.55
CA TRP A 7 12.25 10.26 -7.44
C TRP A 7 10.80 9.82 -7.26
N ILE A 8 10.46 9.38 -6.05
CA ILE A 8 9.11 8.90 -5.75
C ILE A 8 8.36 10.01 -5.01
N GLY A 9 7.26 10.47 -5.58
CA GLY A 9 6.33 11.41 -4.97
C GLY A 9 4.96 10.79 -4.78
N PHE A 10 4.37 10.97 -3.60
CA PHE A 10 3.02 10.52 -3.31
C PHE A 10 2.02 11.66 -3.52
N PHE A 11 0.92 11.36 -4.21
CA PHE A 11 -0.16 12.29 -4.47
C PHE A 11 -1.48 11.72 -3.97
N THR A 12 -2.36 12.58 -3.46
CA THR A 12 -3.68 12.15 -3.02
C THR A 12 -4.59 11.86 -4.21
N THR A 13 -5.25 10.71 -4.21
CA THR A 13 -6.24 10.34 -5.24
C THR A 13 -7.65 10.88 -4.95
N LYS A 14 -7.84 11.45 -3.76
CA LYS A 14 -9.11 12.00 -3.26
C LYS A 14 -8.87 13.07 -2.20
N THR A 15 -9.90 13.85 -1.88
CA THR A 15 -9.86 14.79 -0.75
C THR A 15 -9.66 14.04 0.57
N VAL A 16 -8.70 14.48 1.38
CA VAL A 16 -8.35 13.89 2.68
C VAL A 16 -8.74 14.86 3.78
N ARG A 17 -9.52 14.39 4.77
CA ARG A 17 -9.88 15.20 5.95
C ARG A 17 -8.73 15.21 6.96
N ALA A 18 -8.64 16.26 7.77
CA ALA A 18 -7.67 16.31 8.86
C ALA A 18 -7.84 15.10 9.80
N GLY A 19 -6.72 14.49 10.21
CA GLY A 19 -6.71 13.29 11.06
C GLY A 19 -6.94 11.97 10.31
N THR A 20 -7.08 11.98 8.99
CA THR A 20 -7.15 10.75 8.19
C THR A 20 -5.75 10.16 8.02
N GLU A 21 -5.60 8.87 8.25
CA GLU A 21 -4.39 8.12 7.89
C GLU A 21 -4.19 8.10 6.36
N LEU A 22 -2.96 8.36 5.91
CA LEU A 22 -2.59 8.27 4.51
C LEU A 22 -2.09 6.85 4.21
N CYS A 23 -2.76 6.17 3.29
CA CYS A 23 -2.40 4.81 2.89
C CYS A 23 -2.10 4.77 1.39
N TRP A 24 -1.18 3.90 1.00
CA TRP A 24 -0.94 3.53 -0.40
C TRP A 24 -0.91 2.01 -0.53
N ASP A 25 -1.16 1.52 -1.75
CA ASP A 25 -1.08 0.09 -2.03
C ASP A 25 0.40 -0.31 -2.21
N TYR A 26 0.89 -1.22 -1.37
CA TYR A 26 2.24 -1.79 -1.52
C TYR A 26 2.37 -2.70 -2.74
N ASN A 27 1.24 -3.05 -3.38
CA ASN A 27 1.18 -3.87 -4.59
C ASN A 27 1.87 -5.23 -4.45
N TYR A 28 1.85 -5.81 -3.24
CA TYR A 28 2.32 -7.18 -3.01
C TYR A 28 1.37 -8.21 -3.59
N THR A 29 1.93 -9.25 -4.21
CA THR A 29 1.15 -10.43 -4.60
C THR A 29 1.04 -11.37 -3.41
N VAL A 30 -0.19 -11.72 -3.03
CA VAL A 30 -0.44 -12.64 -1.91
C VAL A 30 0.24 -13.98 -2.16
N GLY A 31 1.11 -14.42 -1.24
CA GLY A 31 1.81 -15.71 -1.33
C GLY A 31 3.13 -15.69 -2.09
N GLU A 32 3.61 -14.52 -2.55
CA GLU A 32 4.91 -14.39 -3.22
C GLU A 32 6.08 -14.67 -2.26
N ILE A 33 5.90 -14.42 -0.96
CA ILE A 33 6.91 -14.67 0.07
C ILE A 33 6.50 -15.90 0.90
N ALA A 34 7.13 -17.04 0.60
CA ALA A 34 6.91 -18.26 1.34
C ALA A 34 7.32 -18.11 2.82
N GLY A 35 6.40 -18.43 3.74
CA GLY A 35 6.66 -18.47 5.18
C GLY A 35 6.48 -17.15 5.94
N ARG A 36 6.14 -16.03 5.28
CA ARG A 36 5.70 -14.80 5.96
C ARG A 36 4.23 -14.55 5.67
N ARG A 37 3.44 -14.37 6.73
CA ARG A 37 2.03 -14.02 6.64
C ARG A 37 1.75 -12.81 7.52
N MET A 38 1.25 -11.73 6.93
CA MET A 38 0.71 -10.58 7.66
C MET A 38 -0.69 -10.26 7.15
N ASP A 39 -1.66 -10.38 8.06
CA ASP A 39 -3.05 -10.04 7.76
C ASP A 39 -3.22 -8.52 7.70
N CYS A 40 -4.05 -8.05 6.77
CA CYS A 40 -4.29 -6.63 6.54
C CYS A 40 -5.47 -6.12 7.38
N ASN A 41 -5.21 -5.10 8.20
CA ASN A 41 -6.19 -4.49 9.10
C ASN A 41 -6.61 -3.07 8.65
N CYS A 42 -6.51 -2.75 7.36
CA CYS A 42 -6.79 -1.39 6.85
C CYS A 42 -8.27 -0.97 6.90
N GLY A 43 -9.19 -1.88 7.25
CA GLY A 43 -10.62 -1.58 7.40
C GLY A 43 -11.38 -1.26 6.12
N SER A 44 -10.75 -1.33 4.94
CA SER A 44 -11.39 -1.10 3.64
C SER A 44 -12.36 -2.23 3.27
N SER A 45 -13.47 -1.91 2.60
CA SER A 45 -14.40 -2.91 2.03
C SER A 45 -13.73 -3.78 0.97
N GLU A 46 -12.82 -3.21 0.19
CA GLU A 46 -12.05 -3.88 -0.86
C GLU A 46 -10.72 -4.46 -0.34
N CYS A 47 -10.61 -4.71 0.97
CA CYS A 47 -9.38 -5.23 1.56
C CYS A 47 -9.07 -6.64 1.02
N ARG A 48 -7.87 -6.83 0.46
CA ARG A 48 -7.34 -8.15 0.06
C ARG A 48 -7.05 -9.08 1.25
N ARG A 49 -7.32 -8.62 2.48
CA ARG A 49 -7.15 -9.28 3.79
C ARG A 49 -5.73 -9.68 4.16
N ARG A 50 -4.77 -9.53 3.24
CA ARG A 50 -3.36 -9.87 3.44
C ARG A 50 -2.49 -8.79 2.83
N VAL A 51 -1.47 -8.38 3.58
CA VAL A 51 -0.38 -7.52 3.09
C VAL A 51 0.77 -8.40 2.59
N LEU A 52 0.98 -9.55 3.25
CA LEU A 52 1.96 -10.59 2.94
C LEU A 52 1.31 -11.98 3.10
#